data_AF-A0A0C2FDD4-F1
#
_entry.id   AF-A0A0C2FDD4-F1
#
_cell.length_a   1.000
_cell.length_b   1.000
_cell.length_c   1.000
_cell.angle_alpha   90.00
_cell.angle_beta   90.00
_cell.angle_gamma   90.00
#
_symmetry.space_group_name_H-M   'P 1'
#
loop_
_entity.id
_entity.type
_entity.pdbx_description
1 polymer ?
#
loop_
_entity_poly.entity_id
_entity_poly.type
_entity_poly.pdbx_seq_one_letter_code
_entity_poly.pdbx_strand_id
1 'polypeptide(L)'
;NQEVHASVITGVAARENQSDIVQIFARKEFRRWRYRMDVVINGNYRFFDTPELKMQRFRGVTIRSPERNHNQSEIHVMFDSGAGIRVAEAHGVLSVMTLLPPDFNETFA
;
A
#
# COMPACT_ATOMS: atom_id res chain seq x y z
N ASN A 1 20.83 -23.98 -0.88
CA ASN A 1 20.11 -22.80 -0.33
C ASN A 1 20.24 -22.82 1.17
N GLN A 2 20.97 -21.86 1.72
CA GLN A 2 21.05 -21.65 3.16
C GLN A 2 19.83 -20.82 3.59
N GLU A 3 19.09 -21.29 4.60
CA GLU A 3 18.00 -20.50 5.17
C GLU A 3 18.57 -19.25 5.86
N VAL A 4 18.08 -18.09 5.47
CA VAL A 4 18.41 -16.81 6.10
C VAL A 4 17.20 -16.38 6.91
N HIS A 5 17.35 -16.35 8.23
CA HIS A 5 16.33 -15.83 9.13
C HIS A 5 16.43 -14.30 9.17
N ALA A 6 15.49 -13.63 8.51
CA ALA A 6 15.39 -12.17 8.50
C ALA A 6 13.98 -11.73 8.89
N SER A 7 13.88 -10.63 9.64
CA SER A 7 12.62 -9.93 9.83
C SER A 7 12.24 -9.25 8.53
N VAL A 8 10.99 -9.41 8.11
CA VAL A 8 10.47 -8.83 6.86
C VAL A 8 9.21 -8.03 7.14
N ILE A 9 9.02 -6.95 6.39
CA ILE A 9 7.78 -6.18 6.45
C ILE A 9 6.71 -6.98 5.70
N THR A 10 5.64 -7.33 6.39
CA THR A 10 4.48 -8.03 5.81
C THR A 10 3.21 -7.22 5.85
N GLY A 11 3.23 -6.06 6.52
CA GLY A 11 2.10 -5.16 6.60
C GLY A 11 2.53 -3.73 6.85
N VAL A 12 1.74 -2.80 6.32
CA VAL A 12 1.85 -1.36 6.57
C VAL A 12 0.45 -0.84 6.87
N ALA A 13 0.35 0.02 7.88
CA ALA A 13 -0.83 0.83 8.13
C ALA A 13 -0.44 2.31 8.08
N ALA A 14 -1.30 3.13 7.50
CA ALA A 14 -1.05 4.56 7.37
C ALA A 14 -2.36 5.34 7.50
N ARG A 15 -2.25 6.53 8.10
CA ARG A 15 -3.32 7.49 8.28
C ARG A 15 -2.72 8.88 8.43
N GLU A 16 -3.32 9.85 7.76
CA GLU A 16 -3.10 11.27 8.00
C GLU A 16 -4.31 11.88 8.73
N ASN A 17 -4.11 12.58 9.85
CA ASN A 17 -5.16 13.33 10.55
C ASN A 17 -6.50 12.56 10.69
N GLN A 18 -7.53 12.98 9.96
CA GLN A 18 -8.86 12.38 9.93
C GLN A 18 -9.15 11.60 8.64
N SER A 19 -8.15 11.26 7.85
CA SER A 19 -8.31 10.36 6.70
C SER A 19 -8.76 8.96 7.11
N ASP A 20 -9.27 8.21 6.14
CA ASP A 20 -9.57 6.81 6.30
C ASP A 20 -8.27 6.00 6.51
N ILE A 21 -8.33 5.00 7.39
CA ILE A 21 -7.18 4.17 7.71
C ILE A 21 -6.91 3.22 6.54
N VAL A 22 -5.69 3.28 6.02
CA VAL A 22 -5.21 2.39 4.97
C VAL A 22 -4.35 1.31 5.59
N GLN A 23 -4.66 0.05 5.31
CA GLN A 23 -3.83 -1.09 5.70
C GLN A 23 -3.53 -1.94 4.47
N ILE A 24 -2.27 -2.30 4.29
CA ILE A 24 -1.79 -3.11 3.18
C ILE A 24 -1.02 -4.28 3.75
N PHE A 25 -1.36 -5.51 3.36
CA PHE A 25 -0.73 -6.73 3.84
C PHE A 25 -0.24 -7.59 2.68
N ALA A 26 0.96 -8.16 2.80
CA ALA A 26 1.39 -9.24 1.94
C ALA A 26 0.49 -10.46 2.19
N ARG A 27 -0.05 -11.06 1.13
CA ARG A 27 -0.82 -12.31 1.27
C ARG A 27 0.10 -13.46 1.60
N LYS A 28 -0.40 -14.50 2.28
CA LYS A 28 0.32 -15.78 2.43
C LYS A 28 0.45 -16.49 1.09
N GLU A 29 1.50 -17.28 0.90
CA GLU A 29 1.85 -17.93 -0.38
C GLU A 29 0.67 -18.63 -1.06
N PHE A 30 -0.09 -19.45 -0.33
CA PHE A 30 -1.25 -20.18 -0.85
C PHE A 30 -2.44 -19.29 -1.29
N ARG A 31 -2.44 -17.99 -0.98
CA ARG A 31 -3.49 -17.01 -1.38
C ARG A 31 -3.03 -16.08 -2.50
N ARG A 32 -1.85 -16.32 -3.10
CA ARG A 32 -1.23 -15.41 -4.09
C ARG A 32 -1.50 -15.71 -5.55
N TRP A 33 -2.38 -16.67 -5.86
CA TRP A 33 -2.65 -17.08 -7.25
C TRP A 33 -3.18 -15.93 -8.12
N ARG A 34 -3.94 -14.99 -7.53
CA ARG A 34 -4.50 -13.82 -8.23
C ARG A 34 -3.90 -12.50 -7.76
N TYR A 35 -3.92 -12.25 -6.45
CA TYR A 35 -3.46 -10.99 -5.86
C TYR A 35 -2.29 -11.23 -4.91
N ARG A 36 -1.35 -10.30 -4.89
CA ARG A 36 -0.14 -10.34 -4.04
C ARG A 36 -0.36 -9.67 -2.69
N MET A 37 -1.16 -8.60 -2.66
CA MET A 37 -1.47 -7.86 -1.44
C MET A 37 -2.97 -7.81 -1.16
N ASP A 38 -3.32 -7.70 0.13
CA ASP A 38 -4.63 -7.27 0.61
C ASP A 38 -4.58 -5.77 0.90
N VAL A 39 -5.52 -5.00 0.33
CA VAL A 39 -5.70 -3.57 0.63
C VAL A 39 -7.01 -3.43 1.41
N VAL A 40 -6.93 -2.86 2.61
CA VAL A 40 -8.05 -2.72 3.54
C VAL A 40 -8.20 -1.25 3.90
N ILE A 41 -9.39 -0.69 3.69
CA ILE A 41 -9.73 0.70 4.00
C ILE A 41 -10.86 0.71 5.03
N ASN A 42 -10.60 1.23 6.23
CA ASN A 42 -11.53 1.18 7.37
C ASN A 42 -12.15 -0.22 7.56
N GLY A 43 -11.32 -1.26 7.52
CA GLY A 43 -11.77 -2.65 7.68
C GLY A 43 -12.40 -3.30 6.43
N ASN A 44 -12.56 -2.58 5.32
CA ASN A 44 -13.17 -3.10 4.09
C ASN A 44 -12.10 -3.41 3.03
N TYR A 45 -12.11 -4.63 2.48
CA TYR A 45 -11.21 -5.02 1.40
C TYR A 45 -11.50 -4.25 0.11
N ARG A 46 -10.44 -3.80 -0.56
CA ARG A 46 -10.49 -3.09 -1.85
C ARG A 46 -9.61 -3.79 -2.88
N PHE A 47 -10.10 -3.84 -4.12
CA PHE A 47 -9.45 -4.49 -5.26
C PHE A 47 -9.17 -3.47 -6.35
N PHE A 48 -8.08 -3.67 -7.09
CA PHE A 48 -7.56 -2.72 -8.08
C PHE A 48 -7.21 -3.45 -9.39
N ASP A 49 -7.96 -4.48 -9.75
CA ASP A 49 -7.61 -5.41 -10.81
C ASP A 49 -8.21 -5.06 -12.18
N THR A 50 -9.29 -4.28 -12.22
CA THR A 50 -9.88 -3.72 -13.44
C THR A 50 -9.45 -2.26 -13.67
N PRO A 51 -9.52 -1.76 -14.93
CA PRO A 51 -9.16 -0.37 -15.26
C PRO A 51 -9.90 0.69 -14.45
N GLU A 52 -11.20 0.52 -14.22
CA GLU A 52 -12.06 1.47 -13.50
C GLU A 52 -11.71 1.53 -12.01
N LEU A 53 -11.15 0.45 -11.48
CA LEU A 53 -10.77 0.31 -10.07
C LEU A 53 -9.31 0.69 -9.79
N LYS A 54 -8.53 1.06 -10.81
CA LYS A 54 -7.10 1.42 -10.65
C LYS A 54 -6.88 2.63 -9.77
N MET A 55 -7.88 3.48 -9.61
CA MET A 55 -7.84 4.64 -8.74
C MET A 55 -9.14 4.72 -7.94
N GLN A 56 -9.02 4.73 -6.63
CA GLN A 56 -10.15 4.85 -5.72
C GLN A 56 -9.85 5.96 -4.70
N ARG A 57 -10.82 6.86 -4.51
CA ARG A 57 -10.70 7.99 -3.59
C ARG A 57 -11.54 7.74 -2.35
N PHE A 58 -10.94 7.98 -1.19
CA PHE A 58 -11.53 7.84 0.13
C PHE A 58 -11.38 9.17 0.88
N ARG A 59 -11.84 9.24 2.13
CA ARG A 59 -11.72 10.49 2.90
C ARG A 59 -10.25 10.76 3.19
N GLY A 60 -9.74 11.89 2.71
CA GLY A 60 -8.37 12.36 2.97
C GLY A 60 -7.25 11.54 2.33
N VAL A 61 -7.58 10.57 1.46
CA VAL A 61 -6.60 9.67 0.85
C VAL A 61 -7.10 9.11 -0.49
N THR A 62 -6.19 9.03 -1.46
CA THR A 62 -6.41 8.39 -2.76
C THR A 62 -5.48 7.19 -2.88
N ILE A 63 -6.04 6.04 -3.28
CA ILE A 63 -5.30 4.80 -3.49
C ILE A 63 -5.27 4.51 -4.99
N ARG A 64 -4.09 4.15 -5.49
CA ARG A 64 -3.88 3.85 -6.90
C ARG A 64 -3.06 2.59 -7.10
N SER A 65 -3.33 1.87 -8.16
CA SER A 65 -2.46 0.82 -8.68
C SER A 65 -2.01 1.16 -10.11
N PRO A 66 -0.77 0.83 -10.51
CA PRO A 66 -0.34 1.00 -11.90
C PRO A 66 -1.26 0.28 -12.90
N GLU A 67 -1.44 0.84 -14.09
CA GLU A 67 -2.41 0.34 -15.09
C GLU A 67 -2.22 -1.14 -15.43
N ARG A 68 -0.97 -1.56 -15.67
CA ARG A 68 -0.62 -2.94 -16.03
C ARG A 68 -0.49 -3.88 -14.83
N ASN A 69 -0.69 -3.39 -13.61
CA ASN A 69 -0.59 -4.20 -12.40
C ASN A 69 -1.94 -4.87 -12.08
N HIS A 70 -2.21 -6.04 -12.66
CA HIS A 70 -3.46 -6.78 -12.44
C HIS A 70 -3.43 -7.70 -11.22
N ASN A 71 -2.26 -7.94 -10.63
CA ASN A 71 -2.08 -8.84 -9.50
C ASN A 71 -1.90 -8.09 -8.17
N GLN A 72 -2.10 -6.78 -8.14
CA GLN A 72 -1.94 -5.95 -6.95
C GLN A 72 -0.57 -6.14 -6.26
N SER A 73 0.51 -6.29 -7.03
CA SER A 73 1.88 -6.33 -6.50
C SER A 73 2.44 -4.95 -6.16
N GLU A 74 1.78 -3.88 -6.58
CA GLU A 74 2.14 -2.50 -6.29
C GLU A 74 0.90 -1.62 -6.02
N ILE A 75 0.96 -0.86 -4.93
CA ILE A 75 -0.10 0.07 -4.49
C ILE A 75 0.55 1.38 -4.07
N HIS A 76 -0.05 2.49 -4.50
CA HIS A 76 0.31 3.85 -4.13
C HIS A 76 -0.79 4.43 -3.25
N VAL A 77 -0.41 4.98 -2.12
CA VAL A 77 -1.25 5.71 -1.18
C VAL A 77 -0.85 7.17 -1.29
N MET A 78 -1.80 8.07 -1.51
CA MET A 78 -1.56 9.50 -1.63
C MET A 78 -2.50 10.22 -0.69
N PHE A 79 -1.96 10.87 0.33
CA PHE A 79 -2.72 11.68 1.27
C PHE A 79 -2.93 13.09 0.72
N ASP A 80 -3.93 13.80 1.23
CA ASP A 80 -4.29 15.14 0.73
C ASP A 80 -3.22 16.21 1.04
N SER A 81 -2.33 15.98 2.02
CA SER A 81 -1.13 16.81 2.22
C SER A 81 -0.07 16.69 1.13
N GLY A 82 -0.20 15.72 0.23
CA GLY A 82 0.83 15.35 -0.74
C GLY A 82 1.82 14.30 -0.23
N ALA A 83 1.77 13.91 1.05
CA ALA A 83 2.51 12.76 1.54
C ALA A 83 2.03 11.47 0.84
N GLY A 84 2.97 10.62 0.44
CA GLY A 84 2.70 9.41 -0.32
C GLY A 84 3.42 8.19 0.23
N ILE A 85 2.85 7.01 0.00
CA ILE A 85 3.48 5.73 0.32
C ILE A 85 3.34 4.82 -0.90
N ARG A 86 4.46 4.31 -1.41
CA ARG A 86 4.49 3.22 -2.39
C ARG A 86 4.78 1.91 -1.66
N VAL A 87 3.89 0.95 -1.82
CA VAL A 87 4.06 -0.41 -1.31
C VAL A 87 4.15 -1.37 -2.49
N ALA A 88 5.25 -2.11 -2.55
CA ALA A 88 5.46 -3.16 -3.55
C ALA A 88 5.70 -4.50 -2.85
N GLU A 89 5.13 -5.57 -3.38
CA GLU A 89 5.28 -6.93 -2.86
C GLU A 89 6.19 -7.75 -3.78
N ALA A 90 7.11 -8.47 -3.16
CA ALA A 90 7.91 -9.50 -3.81
C ALA A 90 8.04 -10.70 -2.85
N HIS A 91 7.51 -11.85 -3.26
CA HIS A 91 7.65 -13.12 -2.53
C HIS A 91 7.24 -13.09 -1.05
N GLY A 92 6.34 -12.19 -0.66
CA GLY A 92 5.79 -12.07 0.70
C GLY A 92 6.44 -11.01 1.53
N VAL A 93 7.39 -10.31 0.94
CA VAL A 93 8.08 -9.18 1.55
C VAL A 93 7.54 -7.91 0.90
N LEU A 94 7.22 -6.94 1.74
CA LEU A 94 6.83 -5.60 1.31
C LEU A 94 8.06 -4.68 1.28
N SER A 95 8.28 -4.04 0.15
CA SER A 95 9.09 -2.84 0.04
C SER A 95 8.18 -1.62 0.21
N VAL A 96 8.55 -0.73 1.13
CA VAL A 96 7.76 0.44 1.50
C VAL A 96 8.63 1.66 1.29
N MET A 97 8.13 2.61 0.50
CA MET A 97 8.78 3.87 0.23
C MET A 97 7.83 5.01 0.58
N THR A 98 8.25 5.87 1.50
CA THR A 98 7.53 7.09 1.85
C THR A 98 8.06 8.25 1.01
N LEU A 99 7.15 9.05 0.49
CA LEU A 99 7.41 10.21 -0.35
C LEU A 99 6.80 11.41 0.34
N LEU A 100 7.60 12.46 0.60
CA LEU A 100 7.12 13.68 1.23
C LEU A 100 7.30 14.85 0.26
N PRO A 101 6.35 15.80 0.20
CA PRO A 101 6.53 17.01 -0.57
C PRO A 101 7.63 17.89 0.06
N PRO A 102 8.32 18.75 -0.72
CA PRO A 102 9.40 19.60 -0.20
C PRO A 102 8.99 20.54 0.93
N ASP A 103 7.72 20.94 0.97
CA ASP A 103 7.16 21.83 2.00
C ASP A 103 6.83 21.10 3.32
N PHE A 104 7.09 19.79 3.39
CA PHE A 104 6.82 18.99 4.58
C PHE A 104 7.83 19.34 5.68
N ASN A 105 7.36 20.03 6.71
CA ASN A 105 8.20 20.59 7.75
C ASN A 105 8.52 19.55 8.85
N GLU A 106 9.77 19.10 8.92
CA GLU A 106 10.24 18.11 9.91
C GLU A 106 10.46 18.69 11.32
N THR A 107 10.25 19.99 11.54
CA THR A 107 10.67 20.68 12.77
C THR A 107 9.76 20.50 13.99
N PHE A 108 8.69 19.72 13.89
CA PHE A 108 7.82 19.38 15.03
C PHE A 108 7.89 17.88 15.34
N ALA A 109 9.00 17.48 15.96
CA ALA A 109 9.16 16.18 16.62
C ALA A 109 9.32 16.39 18.13
#